data_AF-A0A2V6B3C8-F1
#
_entry.id   AF-A0A2V6B3C8-F1
#
_cell.length_a   1.000
_cell.length_b   1.000
_cell.length_c   1.000
_cell.angle_alpha   90.00
_cell.angle_beta   90.00
_cell.angle_gamma   90.00
#
_symmetry.space_group_name_H-M   'P 1'
#
loop_
_entity.id
_entity.type
_entity.pdbx_description
1 polymer ?
#
loop_
_entity_poly.entity_id
_entity_poly.type
_entity_poly.pdbx_seq_one_letter_code
_entity_poly.pdbx_strand_id
1 'polypeptide(L)'
;MSKLTRTGFMLLLLSLFASPAANSNNSVVRKQTIPDSRGQSGTLQKMIVKNGTVTMELDLDRLSGDGSLVAKVVQLRFDVAANSFFSVLVFNDLLRGPEQGSMALVPQYSIELPSALMASINQLAVEKLPSAERFDLAVRDAKTGFTFFNIEGHQYYYDAQGQLLSIQGGRLLISKEFANSLGRPADAGLAVGKISVGAAMRPGSGNRLL
;
A
#
# COMPACT_ATOMS: atom_id res chain seq x y z
N MET A 1 63.16 14.32 12.56
CA MET A 1 63.27 14.62 11.10
C MET A 1 61.90 14.36 10.50
N SER A 2 61.14 15.22 9.80
CA SER A 2 61.17 16.62 9.32
C SER A 2 59.72 16.84 8.80
N LYS A 3 58.90 17.73 9.39
CA LYS A 3 58.57 19.14 9.00
C LYS A 3 57.48 19.34 7.91
N LEU A 4 56.42 20.08 8.34
CA LEU A 4 55.59 21.12 7.67
C LEU A 4 54.69 20.71 6.45
N THR A 5 53.47 21.24 6.19
CA THR A 5 52.91 22.59 6.40
C THR A 5 51.36 22.63 6.33
N ARG A 6 50.72 23.58 7.03
CA ARG A 6 49.30 24.05 6.94
C ARG A 6 49.11 25.10 5.83
N THR A 7 47.91 25.21 5.22
CA THR A 7 47.12 26.43 4.83
C THR A 7 46.00 26.00 3.87
N GLY A 8 44.72 26.42 3.86
CA GLY A 8 44.00 27.53 4.49
C GLY A 8 43.73 28.65 3.47
N PHE A 9 42.53 28.75 2.86
CA PHE A 9 42.03 30.03 2.30
C PHE A 9 40.51 30.06 2.11
N MET A 10 39.85 30.89 2.93
CA MET A 10 38.51 31.46 2.75
C MET A 10 38.66 32.75 1.93
N LEU A 11 37.79 33.04 0.97
CA LEU A 11 37.65 34.41 0.47
C LEU A 11 36.20 34.73 0.09
N LEU A 12 35.57 35.47 1.02
CA LEU A 12 34.36 36.25 0.87
C LEU A 12 34.72 37.54 0.11
N LEU A 13 34.00 37.88 -0.97
CA LEU A 13 34.11 39.20 -1.61
C LEU A 13 32.73 39.87 -1.62
N LEU A 14 32.55 40.78 -0.67
CA LEU A 14 31.57 41.86 -0.75
C LEU A 14 32.07 42.88 -1.80
N SER A 15 31.22 43.23 -2.74
CA SER A 15 31.34 44.46 -3.52
C SER A 15 30.20 45.40 -3.13
N LEU A 16 30.56 46.43 -2.36
CA LEU A 16 29.72 47.57 -2.03
C LEU A 16 29.87 48.69 -3.07
N PHE A 17 28.82 49.53 -3.11
CA PHE A 17 28.73 50.93 -3.57
C PHE A 17 28.44 51.19 -5.04
N ALA A 18 27.22 51.66 -5.34
CA ALA A 18 26.95 53.11 -5.47
C ALA A 18 25.46 53.38 -5.75
N SER A 19 24.82 54.20 -4.92
CA SER A 19 23.62 54.97 -5.29
C SER A 19 24.07 56.39 -5.67
N PRO A 20 23.44 57.05 -6.67
CA PRO A 20 22.62 58.20 -6.28
C PRO A 20 21.33 58.44 -7.11
N ALA A 21 20.34 58.98 -6.39
CA ALA A 21 19.34 60.00 -6.73
C ALA A 21 18.58 60.03 -8.09
N ALA A 22 17.28 59.78 -7.97
CA ALA A 22 16.11 60.56 -8.43
C ALA A 22 16.12 61.26 -9.82
N ASN A 23 15.26 60.78 -10.73
CA ASN A 23 14.27 61.65 -11.41
C ASN A 23 13.12 60.86 -12.09
N SER A 24 11.89 61.12 -11.64
CA SER A 24 10.65 61.40 -12.40
C SER A 24 10.15 60.55 -13.60
N ASN A 25 8.86 60.17 -13.47
CA ASN A 25 7.78 60.00 -14.46
C ASN A 25 7.46 58.64 -15.12
N ASN A 26 6.30 58.12 -14.70
CA ASN A 26 5.23 57.42 -15.44
C ASN A 26 5.62 56.34 -16.48
N SER A 27 5.27 55.09 -16.19
CA SER A 27 4.05 54.44 -16.72
C SER A 27 4.16 52.91 -16.70
N VAL A 28 2.99 52.29 -16.52
CA VAL A 28 2.68 50.86 -16.72
C VAL A 28 3.26 49.90 -15.67
N VAL A 29 2.46 49.67 -14.63
CA VAL A 29 2.43 48.40 -13.90
C VAL A 29 2.24 47.29 -14.94
N ARG A 30 3.33 46.66 -15.36
CA ARG A 30 3.28 45.38 -16.07
C ARG A 30 2.83 44.37 -15.02
N LYS A 31 1.52 44.21 -14.90
CA LYS A 31 0.89 43.10 -14.19
C LYS A 31 1.44 41.86 -14.86
N GLN A 32 2.43 41.24 -14.22
CA GLN A 32 2.90 39.92 -14.60
C GLN A 32 1.73 38.99 -14.30
N THR A 33 0.83 38.85 -15.27
CA THR A 33 -0.17 37.79 -15.27
C THR A 33 0.64 36.51 -15.30
N ILE A 34 0.86 35.94 -14.11
CA ILE A 34 1.14 34.52 -13.98
C ILE A 34 0.03 33.87 -14.81
N PRO A 35 0.34 33.16 -15.91
CA PRO A 35 -0.69 32.46 -16.64
C PRO A 35 -1.41 31.59 -15.61
N ASP A 36 -2.73 31.73 -15.51
CA ASP A 36 -3.55 30.92 -14.63
C ASP A 36 -3.11 29.48 -14.84
N SER A 37 -2.31 28.95 -13.92
CA SER A 37 -2.24 27.53 -13.71
C SER A 37 -3.63 27.22 -13.21
N ARG A 38 -4.55 27.01 -14.15
CA ARG A 38 -5.82 26.33 -13.96
C ARG A 38 -5.44 24.93 -13.47
N GLY A 39 -5.01 24.85 -12.21
CA GLY A 39 -4.87 23.59 -11.50
C GLY A 39 -6.21 22.90 -11.70
N GLN A 40 -6.16 21.64 -12.12
CA GLN A 40 -7.37 20.84 -12.22
C GLN A 40 -8.08 20.92 -10.87
N SER A 41 -9.18 21.69 -10.80
CA SER A 41 -10.07 21.67 -9.65
C SER A 41 -10.81 20.33 -9.68
N GLY A 42 -11.08 19.80 -8.49
CA GLY A 42 -11.69 18.48 -8.39
C GLY A 42 -11.96 18.07 -6.96
N THR A 43 -12.63 16.94 -6.82
CA THR A 43 -12.98 16.39 -5.51
C THR A 43 -12.01 15.25 -5.19
N LEU A 44 -11.22 15.43 -4.14
CA LEU A 44 -10.47 14.33 -3.53
C LEU A 44 -11.34 13.68 -2.45
N GLN A 45 -11.62 12.40 -2.63
CA GLN A 45 -12.46 11.60 -1.75
C GLN A 45 -11.64 10.47 -1.15
N LYS A 46 -11.82 10.25 0.15
CA LYS A 46 -11.35 9.06 0.84
C LYS A 46 -12.46 8.04 0.83
N MET A 47 -12.26 6.91 0.16
CA MET A 47 -13.21 5.82 0.08
C MET A 47 -12.77 4.71 1.03
N ILE A 48 -13.65 4.26 1.91
CA ILE A 48 -13.41 3.18 2.88
C ILE A 48 -14.20 1.93 2.47
N VAL A 49 -13.61 0.76 2.69
CA VAL A 49 -14.32 -0.51 2.48
C VAL A 49 -15.55 -0.58 3.38
N LYS A 50 -16.70 -0.91 2.78
CA LYS A 50 -17.97 -1.11 3.48
C LYS A 50 -18.19 -2.59 3.79
N ASN A 51 -18.05 -3.42 2.76
CA ASN A 51 -18.13 -4.88 2.80
C ASN A 51 -17.48 -5.42 1.53
N GLY A 52 -17.32 -6.73 1.44
CA GLY A 52 -16.70 -7.36 0.28
C GLY A 52 -16.42 -8.83 0.51
N THR A 53 -15.76 -9.42 -0.47
CA THR A 53 -15.29 -10.80 -0.43
C THR A 53 -13.81 -10.85 -0.74
N VAL A 54 -13.11 -11.75 -0.05
CA VAL A 54 -11.73 -12.14 -0.35
C VAL A 54 -11.73 -13.61 -0.69
N THR A 55 -11.09 -13.96 -1.80
CA THR A 55 -10.88 -15.35 -2.20
C THR A 55 -9.38 -15.62 -2.21
N MET A 56 -8.97 -16.71 -1.56
CA MET A 56 -7.61 -17.23 -1.60
C MET A 56 -7.62 -18.64 -2.17
N GLU A 57 -6.78 -18.89 -3.17
CA GLU A 57 -6.47 -20.24 -3.64
C GLU A 57 -5.10 -20.61 -3.08
N LEU A 58 -5.02 -21.68 -2.30
CA LEU A 58 -3.79 -22.12 -1.61
C LEU A 58 -3.43 -23.53 -2.04
N ASP A 59 -2.19 -23.73 -2.47
CA ASP A 59 -1.58 -25.03 -2.68
C ASP A 59 -1.11 -25.58 -1.32
N LEU A 60 -1.91 -26.47 -0.72
CA LEU A 60 -1.66 -27.01 0.61
C LEU A 60 -0.45 -27.95 0.64
N ASP A 61 -0.06 -28.55 -0.48
CA ASP A 61 1.05 -29.49 -0.51
C ASP A 61 2.37 -28.73 -0.34
N ARG A 62 2.46 -27.52 -0.93
CA ARG A 62 3.58 -26.59 -0.67
C ARG A 62 3.63 -26.11 0.78
N LEU A 63 2.49 -26.07 1.47
CA LEU A 63 2.42 -25.67 2.87
C LEU A 63 2.65 -26.84 3.85
N SER A 64 2.41 -28.08 3.44
CA SER A 64 2.53 -29.27 4.30
C SER A 64 3.98 -29.78 4.41
N GLY A 65 4.81 -29.54 3.38
CA GLY A 65 6.24 -29.90 3.42
C GLY A 65 6.51 -31.41 3.38
N ASP A 66 5.52 -32.20 2.96
CA ASP A 66 5.60 -33.66 2.80
C ASP A 66 6.31 -34.09 1.50
N GLY A 67 6.68 -33.13 0.64
CA GLY A 67 7.36 -33.38 -0.62
C GLY A 67 6.43 -33.88 -1.74
N SER A 68 5.12 -33.79 -1.57
CA SER A 68 4.15 -34.10 -2.63
C SER A 68 4.37 -33.19 -3.85
N LEU A 69 4.44 -33.80 -5.03
CA LEU A 69 4.60 -33.11 -6.32
C LEU A 69 3.27 -32.79 -7.00
N VAL A 70 2.16 -33.35 -6.49
CA VAL A 70 0.82 -32.99 -6.94
C VAL A 70 0.42 -31.72 -6.18
N ALA A 71 -0.29 -30.79 -6.84
CA ALA A 71 -0.76 -29.59 -6.16
C ALA A 71 -2.17 -29.82 -5.60
N LYS A 72 -2.33 -29.79 -4.28
CA LYS A 72 -3.62 -29.77 -3.60
C LYS A 72 -4.08 -28.33 -3.39
N VAL A 73 -4.69 -27.76 -4.43
CA VAL A 73 -5.24 -26.39 -4.36
C VAL A 73 -6.60 -26.38 -3.68
N VAL A 74 -6.72 -25.63 -2.59
CA VAL A 74 -7.99 -25.36 -1.90
C VAL A 74 -8.39 -23.90 -2.05
N GLN A 75 -9.69 -23.64 -2.15
CA GLN A 75 -10.23 -22.29 -2.18
C GLN A 75 -10.79 -21.91 -0.82
N LEU A 76 -10.25 -20.86 -0.23
CA LEU A 76 -10.78 -20.20 0.97
C LEU A 76 -11.53 -18.95 0.57
N ARG A 77 -12.71 -18.74 1.17
CA ARG A 77 -13.53 -17.56 0.94
C ARG A 77 -13.84 -16.88 2.26
N PHE A 78 -13.71 -15.56 2.25
CA PHE A 78 -13.95 -14.71 3.40
C PHE A 78 -14.89 -13.58 3.01
N ASP A 79 -15.74 -13.18 3.95
CA ASP A 79 -16.36 -11.87 3.94
C ASP A 79 -15.41 -10.85 4.56
N VAL A 80 -15.48 -9.61 4.09
CA VAL A 80 -14.80 -8.49 4.72
C VAL A 80 -15.67 -7.95 5.85
N ALA A 81 -15.13 -7.96 7.07
CA ALA A 81 -15.85 -7.50 8.26
C ALA A 81 -16.18 -6.01 8.19
N ALA A 82 -17.31 -5.61 8.78
CA ALA A 82 -17.80 -4.24 8.76
C ALA A 82 -16.89 -3.22 9.48
N ASN A 83 -16.02 -3.69 10.38
CA ASN A 83 -15.01 -2.88 11.09
C ASN A 83 -13.67 -2.81 10.34
N SER A 84 -13.67 -3.01 9.03
CA SER A 84 -12.49 -2.85 8.17
C SER A 84 -12.21 -1.36 7.91
N PHE A 85 -10.93 -0.98 7.96
CA PHE A 85 -10.48 0.41 7.80
C PHE A 85 -9.62 0.63 6.54
N PHE A 86 -9.52 -0.38 5.68
CA PHE A 86 -8.87 -0.25 4.39
C PHE A 86 -9.53 0.86 3.57
N SER A 87 -8.72 1.79 3.08
CA SER A 87 -9.20 2.96 2.35
C SER A 87 -8.34 3.25 1.12
N VAL A 88 -8.94 3.93 0.15
CA VAL A 88 -8.28 4.40 -1.06
C VAL A 88 -8.62 5.87 -1.29
N LEU A 89 -7.70 6.58 -1.94
CA LEU A 89 -7.93 7.93 -2.41
C LEU A 89 -8.45 7.89 -3.85
N VAL A 90 -9.49 8.70 -4.12
CA VAL A 90 -10.09 8.85 -5.45
C VAL A 90 -10.17 10.35 -5.76
N PHE A 91 -9.65 10.76 -6.92
CA PHE A 91 -9.74 12.14 -7.38
C PHE A 91 -10.44 12.18 -8.73
N ASN A 92 -11.56 12.90 -8.81
CA ASN A 92 -12.42 12.95 -9.99
C ASN A 92 -12.68 11.55 -10.57
N ASP A 93 -13.20 10.67 -9.71
CA ASP A 93 -13.58 9.28 -10.03
C ASP A 93 -12.43 8.34 -10.42
N LEU A 94 -11.18 8.84 -10.41
CA LEU A 94 -10.00 8.05 -10.72
C LEU A 94 -9.26 7.66 -9.44
N LEU A 95 -8.89 6.38 -9.34
CA LEU A 95 -8.07 5.87 -8.24
C LEU A 95 -6.74 6.61 -8.16
N ARG A 96 -6.32 6.97 -6.95
CA ARG A 96 -5.00 7.54 -6.64
C ARG A 96 -4.13 6.60 -5.82
N GLY A 97 -4.75 5.60 -5.19
CA GLY A 97 -4.05 4.50 -4.52
C GLY A 97 -4.63 4.20 -3.14
N PRO A 98 -4.21 3.08 -2.54
CA PRO A 98 -4.59 2.71 -1.18
C PRO A 98 -3.84 3.52 -0.12
N GLU A 99 -4.50 3.77 0.99
CA GLU A 99 -3.89 4.24 2.23
C GLU A 99 -3.64 3.07 3.19
N GLN A 100 -2.79 3.28 4.19
CA GLN A 100 -2.57 2.28 5.24
C GLN A 100 -3.88 1.93 5.94
N GLY A 101 -4.12 0.63 6.13
CA GLY A 101 -5.35 0.10 6.70
C GLY A 101 -5.50 -1.39 6.40
N SER A 102 -6.54 -2.01 6.95
CA SER A 102 -6.75 -3.45 6.82
C SER A 102 -8.21 -3.82 6.58
N MET A 103 -8.38 -4.96 5.91
CA MET A 103 -9.64 -5.67 5.76
C MET A 103 -9.62 -6.87 6.68
N ALA A 104 -10.38 -6.84 7.77
CA ALA A 104 -10.54 -8.01 8.63
C ALA A 104 -11.39 -9.06 7.90
N LEU A 105 -10.97 -10.32 7.95
CA LEU A 105 -11.55 -11.41 7.20
C LEU A 105 -12.38 -12.31 8.12
N VAL A 106 -13.60 -12.63 7.67
CA VAL A 106 -14.50 -13.57 8.33
C VAL A 106 -14.62 -14.80 7.43
N PRO A 107 -14.16 -15.99 7.86
CA PRO A 107 -14.24 -17.18 7.02
C PRO A 107 -15.71 -17.58 6.78
N GLN A 108 -16.05 -17.91 5.53
CA GLN A 108 -17.41 -18.36 5.19
C GLN A 108 -17.61 -19.86 5.47
N TYR A 109 -16.54 -20.65 5.43
CA TYR A 109 -16.55 -22.08 5.70
C TYR A 109 -15.18 -22.53 6.20
N SER A 110 -15.15 -23.67 6.91
CA SER A 110 -13.92 -24.25 7.46
C SER A 110 -13.43 -25.38 6.55
N ILE A 111 -12.14 -25.34 6.20
CA ILE A 111 -11.41 -26.41 5.51
C ILE A 111 -10.20 -26.76 6.37
N GLU A 112 -9.72 -28.00 6.33
CA GLU A 112 -8.46 -28.38 6.97
C GLU A 112 -7.28 -27.58 6.40
N LEU A 113 -6.57 -26.90 7.29
CA LEU A 113 -5.42 -26.06 7.00
C LEU A 113 -4.26 -26.43 7.92
N PRO A 114 -3.01 -26.11 7.55
CA PRO A 114 -1.87 -26.21 8.46
C PRO A 114 -2.17 -25.52 9.81
N SER A 115 -1.75 -26.15 10.90
CA SER A 115 -2.15 -25.77 12.27
C SER A 115 -1.92 -24.29 12.59
N ALA A 116 -0.79 -23.72 12.16
CA ALA A 116 -0.47 -22.32 12.35
C ALA A 116 -1.47 -21.38 11.66
N LEU A 117 -1.89 -21.68 10.42
CA LEU A 117 -2.87 -20.88 9.70
C LEU A 117 -4.28 -21.08 10.26
N MET A 118 -4.62 -22.32 10.62
CA MET A 118 -5.90 -22.65 11.25
C MET A 118 -6.08 -21.91 12.59
N ALA A 119 -5.02 -21.75 13.38
CA ALA A 119 -5.07 -21.01 14.64
C ALA A 119 -5.47 -19.53 14.46
N SER A 120 -5.16 -18.94 13.31
CA SER A 120 -5.45 -17.54 13.00
C SER A 120 -6.65 -17.32 12.08
N ILE A 121 -7.31 -18.38 11.60
CA ILE A 121 -8.31 -18.29 10.51
C ILE A 121 -9.47 -17.32 10.80
N ASN A 122 -9.86 -17.19 12.07
CA ASN A 122 -10.95 -16.31 12.53
C ASN A 122 -10.49 -14.87 12.83
N GLN A 123 -9.21 -14.57 12.60
CA GLN A 123 -8.61 -13.26 12.87
C GLN A 123 -7.60 -12.85 11.80
N LEU A 124 -7.74 -13.39 10.59
CA LEU A 124 -6.92 -12.95 9.46
C LEU A 124 -7.33 -11.56 8.99
N ALA A 125 -6.37 -10.81 8.47
CA ALA A 125 -6.60 -9.56 7.78
C ALA A 125 -5.72 -9.45 6.53
N VAL A 126 -6.26 -8.80 5.50
CA VAL A 126 -5.45 -8.25 4.40
C VAL A 126 -5.06 -6.83 4.80
N GLU A 127 -3.78 -6.57 4.96
CA GLU A 127 -3.24 -5.28 5.41
C GLU A 127 -2.46 -4.58 4.30
N LYS A 128 -2.69 -3.27 4.12
CA LYS A 128 -1.80 -2.37 3.38
C LYS A 128 -0.59 -2.04 4.24
N LEU A 129 0.56 -2.52 3.80
CA LEU A 129 1.84 -2.25 4.47
C LEU A 129 2.31 -0.81 4.22
N PRO A 130 3.17 -0.23 5.08
CA PRO A 130 3.79 1.06 4.82
C PRO A 130 4.53 1.09 3.47
N SER A 131 4.49 2.22 2.76
CA SER A 131 5.10 2.32 1.41
C SER A 131 6.63 2.13 1.36
N ALA A 132 7.30 2.14 2.51
CA ALA A 132 8.73 1.83 2.62
C ALA A 132 9.02 0.32 2.64
N GLU A 133 8.00 -0.51 2.87
CA GLU A 133 8.12 -1.97 2.86
C GLU A 133 8.29 -2.50 1.44
N ARG A 134 8.94 -3.67 1.33
CA ARG A 134 9.14 -4.35 0.04
C ARG A 134 7.82 -4.77 -0.61
N PHE A 135 6.84 -5.14 0.20
CA PHE A 135 5.54 -5.61 -0.26
C PHE A 135 4.48 -4.58 0.06
N ASP A 136 3.48 -4.48 -0.82
CA ASP A 136 2.42 -3.51 -0.69
C ASP A 136 1.26 -4.03 0.17
N LEU A 137 0.96 -5.32 0.07
CA LEU A 137 -0.09 -6.00 0.84
C LEU A 137 0.44 -7.26 1.53
N ALA A 138 -0.18 -7.63 2.65
CA ALA A 138 0.08 -8.90 3.33
C ALA A 138 -1.19 -9.51 3.94
N VAL A 139 -1.20 -10.83 4.10
CA VAL A 139 -2.19 -11.57 4.90
C VAL A 139 -1.57 -11.88 6.27
N ARG A 140 -2.20 -11.38 7.33
CA ARG A 140 -1.64 -11.39 8.68
C ARG A 140 -2.68 -11.79 9.71
N ASP A 141 -2.20 -12.24 10.85
CA ASP A 141 -2.99 -12.31 12.07
C ASP A 141 -3.22 -10.88 12.60
N ALA A 142 -4.47 -10.43 12.64
CA ALA A 142 -4.83 -9.08 13.04
C ALA A 142 -4.56 -8.80 14.54
N LYS A 143 -4.44 -9.85 15.36
CA LYS A 143 -4.24 -9.73 16.81
C LYS A 143 -2.75 -9.74 17.17
N THR A 144 -1.96 -10.59 16.53
CA THR A 144 -0.54 -10.77 16.86
C THR A 144 0.39 -10.02 15.91
N GLY A 145 -0.09 -9.66 14.72
CA GLY A 145 0.74 -9.11 13.64
C GLY A 145 1.56 -10.17 12.89
N PHE A 146 1.39 -11.46 13.20
CA PHE A 146 2.10 -12.54 12.52
C PHE A 146 1.76 -12.54 11.03
N THR A 147 2.78 -12.51 10.18
CA THR A 147 2.60 -12.43 8.72
C THR A 147 2.64 -13.83 8.14
N PHE A 148 1.54 -14.28 7.53
CA PHE A 148 1.53 -15.57 6.83
C PHE A 148 2.04 -15.42 5.40
N PHE A 149 1.48 -14.46 4.68
CA PHE A 149 1.76 -14.27 3.25
C PHE A 149 2.02 -12.81 2.93
N ASN A 150 3.04 -12.56 2.13
CA ASN A 150 3.16 -11.31 1.39
C ASN A 150 2.43 -11.44 0.06
N ILE A 151 1.86 -10.35 -0.43
CA ILE A 151 1.13 -10.34 -1.70
C ILE A 151 1.95 -9.58 -2.74
N GLU A 152 2.14 -10.21 -3.90
CA GLU A 152 2.92 -9.67 -5.01
C GLU A 152 2.14 -9.72 -6.34
N GLY A 153 2.35 -8.71 -7.19
CA GLY A 153 1.82 -8.67 -8.55
C GLY A 153 0.34 -8.30 -8.65
N HIS A 154 -0.31 -7.92 -7.55
CA HIS A 154 -1.68 -7.46 -7.57
C HIS A 154 -1.82 -6.10 -8.27
N GLN A 155 -3.01 -5.87 -8.82
CA GLN A 155 -3.43 -4.61 -9.39
C GLN A 155 -4.71 -4.14 -8.72
N TYR A 156 -4.80 -2.83 -8.51
CA TYR A 156 -5.99 -2.17 -8.00
C TYR A 156 -6.84 -1.64 -9.17
N TYR A 157 -8.13 -1.95 -9.14
CA TYR A 157 -9.12 -1.41 -10.05
C TYR A 157 -10.22 -0.74 -9.23
N TYR A 158 -10.70 0.41 -9.71
CA TYR A 158 -11.80 1.12 -9.09
C TYR A 158 -12.86 1.48 -10.13
N ASP A 159 -14.10 1.08 -9.85
CA ASP A 159 -15.29 1.50 -10.59
C ASP A 159 -16.02 2.55 -9.75
N ALA A 160 -16.06 3.78 -10.25
CA ALA A 160 -16.68 4.90 -9.55
C ALA A 160 -18.21 4.84 -9.59
N GLN A 161 -18.80 4.31 -10.67
CA GLN A 161 -20.24 4.17 -10.83
C GLN A 161 -20.79 3.16 -9.82
N GLY A 162 -20.11 2.01 -9.69
CA GLY A 162 -20.45 0.97 -8.71
C GLY A 162 -19.88 1.22 -7.30
N GLN A 163 -19.01 2.22 -7.13
CA GLN A 163 -18.18 2.40 -5.94
C GLN A 163 -17.48 1.11 -5.51
N LEU A 164 -16.88 0.41 -6.47
CA LEU A 164 -16.32 -0.93 -6.26
C LEU A 164 -14.79 -0.88 -6.38
N LEU A 165 -14.11 -1.38 -5.35
CA LEU A 165 -12.69 -1.69 -5.39
C LEU A 165 -12.49 -3.16 -5.72
N SER A 166 -11.60 -3.45 -6.67
CA SER A 166 -11.14 -4.81 -6.94
C SER A 166 -9.62 -4.88 -6.83
N ILE A 167 -9.12 -5.95 -6.22
CA ILE A 167 -7.70 -6.30 -6.17
C ILE A 167 -7.54 -7.65 -6.86
N GLN A 168 -6.80 -7.71 -7.95
CA GLN A 168 -6.71 -8.90 -8.80
C GLN A 168 -5.26 -9.24 -9.14
N GLY A 169 -5.00 -10.48 -9.53
CA GLY A 169 -3.67 -10.94 -9.96
C GLY A 169 -2.66 -11.17 -8.84
N GLY A 170 -3.06 -11.02 -7.57
CA GLY A 170 -2.18 -11.18 -6.43
C GLY A 170 -1.70 -12.63 -6.25
N ARG A 171 -0.40 -12.81 -6.06
CA ARG A 171 0.21 -14.07 -5.62
C ARG A 171 0.47 -14.05 -4.13
N LEU A 172 0.20 -15.16 -3.46
CA LEU A 172 0.53 -15.36 -2.04
C LEU A 172 1.93 -15.97 -1.93
N LEU A 173 2.86 -15.21 -1.35
CA LEU A 173 4.23 -15.65 -1.09
C LEU A 173 4.41 -15.95 0.38
N ILE A 174 5.00 -17.10 0.73
CA ILE A 174 5.32 -17.44 2.13
C ILE A 174 6.19 -16.33 2.74
N SER A 175 5.77 -15.77 3.88
CA SER A 175 6.58 -14.78 4.58
C SER A 175 7.82 -15.42 5.22
N LYS A 176 8.84 -14.62 5.54
CA LYS A 176 9.99 -15.10 6.32
C LYS A 176 9.58 -15.65 7.69
N GLU A 177 8.61 -14.99 8.34
CA GLU A 177 8.10 -15.36 9.65
C GLU A 177 7.39 -16.73 9.60
N PHE A 178 6.56 -16.94 8.58
CA PHE A 178 5.83 -18.17 8.40
C PHE A 178 6.75 -19.32 8.00
N ALA A 179 7.67 -19.11 7.05
CA ALA A 179 8.70 -20.06 6.68
C ALA A 179 9.50 -20.57 7.90
N ASN A 180 9.88 -19.67 8.82
CA ASN A 180 10.57 -20.04 10.05
C ASN A 180 9.69 -20.91 10.97
N SER A 181 8.41 -20.55 11.15
CA SER A 181 7.47 -21.32 11.97
C SER A 181 7.21 -22.73 11.43
N LEU A 182 7.36 -22.92 10.12
CA LEU A 182 7.27 -24.20 9.43
C LEU A 182 8.57 -25.02 9.50
N GLY A 183 9.65 -24.48 10.11
CA GLY A 183 10.98 -25.10 10.11
C GLY A 183 11.66 -25.11 8.75
N ARG A 184 11.17 -24.32 7.78
CA ARG A 184 11.63 -24.29 6.39
C ARG A 184 11.98 -22.85 5.95
N PRO A 185 13.01 -22.23 6.52
CA PRO A 185 13.37 -20.84 6.23
C PRO A 185 13.66 -20.56 4.74
N ALA A 186 14.11 -21.57 4.00
CA ALA A 186 14.37 -21.49 2.56
C ALA A 186 13.10 -21.29 1.72
N ASP A 187 11.92 -21.60 2.26
CA ASP A 187 10.64 -21.46 1.56
C ASP A 187 10.14 -20.00 1.53
N ALA A 188 10.82 -19.08 2.23
CA ALA A 188 10.45 -17.66 2.24
C ALA A 188 10.47 -17.07 0.82
N GLY A 189 9.36 -16.46 0.42
CA GLY A 189 9.16 -15.89 -0.92
C GLY A 189 8.61 -16.87 -1.95
N LEU A 190 8.47 -18.16 -1.62
CA LEU A 190 7.83 -19.12 -2.54
C LEU A 190 6.35 -18.79 -2.73
N ALA A 191 5.91 -18.79 -3.98
CA ALA A 191 4.51 -18.64 -4.34
C ALA A 191 3.74 -19.93 -4.05
N VAL A 192 2.70 -19.81 -3.22
CA VAL A 192 1.86 -20.94 -2.78
C VAL A 192 0.38 -20.72 -3.04
N GLY A 193 0.04 -19.65 -3.75
CA GLY A 193 -1.35 -19.35 -4.00
C GLY A 193 -1.62 -18.06 -4.73
N LYS A 194 -2.91 -17.76 -4.84
CA LYS A 194 -3.45 -16.54 -5.42
C LYS A 194 -4.46 -15.91 -4.47
N ILE A 195 -4.62 -14.60 -4.59
CA ILE A 195 -5.62 -13.84 -3.85
C ILE A 195 -6.33 -12.85 -4.77
N SER A 196 -7.64 -12.71 -4.56
CA SER A 196 -8.45 -11.64 -5.14
C SER A 196 -9.38 -11.04 -4.10
N VAL A 197 -9.70 -9.76 -4.28
CA VAL A 197 -10.61 -9.00 -3.42
C VAL A 197 -11.61 -8.26 -4.29
N GLY A 198 -12.88 -8.29 -3.89
CA GLY A 198 -13.92 -7.40 -4.40
C GLY A 198 -14.61 -6.73 -3.21
N ALA A 199 -14.64 -5.40 -3.18
CA ALA A 199 -15.16 -4.66 -2.04
C ALA A 199 -16.02 -3.47 -2.49
N ALA A 200 -17.24 -3.39 -1.95
CA ALA A 200 -18.03 -2.19 -2.05
C ALA A 200 -17.43 -1.12 -1.14
N MET A 201 -17.35 0.09 -1.67
CA MET A 201 -16.75 1.24 -1.01
C MET A 201 -17.84 2.22 -0.61
N ARG A 202 -17.51 3.06 0.36
CA ARG A 202 -18.34 4.22 0.73
C ARG A 202 -17.43 5.41 1.02
N PRO A 203 -17.92 6.66 0.88
CA PRO A 203 -17.18 7.81 1.37
C PRO A 203 -16.88 7.67 2.87
N GLY A 204 -15.63 7.87 3.24
CA GLY A 204 -15.19 8.06 4.61
C GLY A 204 -15.36 9.52 5.05
N SER A 205 -15.16 9.78 6.34
CA SER A 205 -15.09 11.16 6.83
C SER A 205 -13.82 11.83 6.31
N GLY A 206 -13.93 12.97 5.62
CA GLY A 206 -12.77 13.76 5.16
C GLY A 206 -12.71 14.13 3.67
N ASN A 207 -13.85 14.28 2.98
CA ASN A 207 -13.87 14.78 1.60
C ASN A 207 -13.29 16.20 1.55
N ARG A 208 -12.37 16.45 0.61
CA ARG A 208 -11.76 17.77 0.42
C ARG A 208 -11.92 18.22 -1.03
N LEU A 209 -12.57 19.38 -1.20
CA LEU A 209 -12.59 20.09 -2.47
C LEU A 209 -11.22 20.72 -2.70
N LEU A 210 -10.65 20.55 -3.90
CA LEU A 210 -9.38 21.13 -4.32
C LEU A 210 -9.59 22.19 -5.42
#